data_AF-A0A8X6RIV4-F1
#
_entry.id   AF-A0A8X6RIV4-F1
#
_cell.length_a   1.000
_cell.length_b   1.000
_cell.length_c   1.000
_cell.angle_alpha   90.00
_cell.angle_beta   90.00
_cell.angle_gamma   90.00
#
_symmetry.space_group_name_H-M   'P 1'
#
loop_
_entity.id
_entity.type
_entity.pdbx_description
1 polymer ?
#
loop_
_entity_poly.entity_id
_entity_poly.type
_entity_poly.pdbx_seq_one_letter_code
_entity_poly.pdbx_strand_id
1 'polypeptide(L)'
;MLAKNFKKYFLDEDSLVASYEWIRDLFQDTPEGLSTSEEEIFIDFTSSEKIKRQFCNKSLFEFGVEVDEELSVLKTKALRILLPFSTSYLFQTGFSAVDALKTKYRSQLNIEK
;
A
#
# COMPACT_ATOMS: atom_id res chain seq x y z
N MET A 1 14.62 -18.81 0.48
CA MET A 1 13.77 -19.04 -0.71
C MET A 1 12.78 -17.89 -0.95
N LEU A 2 12.21 -17.28 0.10
CA LEU A 2 11.25 -16.17 0.02
C LEU A 2 11.79 -14.90 -0.69
N ALA A 3 13.01 -14.48 -0.36
CA ALA A 3 13.62 -13.27 -0.96
C ALA A 3 13.80 -13.34 -2.49
N LYS A 4 13.99 -14.55 -3.05
CA LYS A 4 14.21 -14.72 -4.50
C LYS A 4 12.96 -14.45 -5.34
N ASN A 5 11.77 -14.62 -4.77
CA ASN A 5 10.51 -14.40 -5.47
C ASN A 5 9.83 -13.08 -5.08
N PHE A 6 10.40 -12.35 -4.12
CA PHE A 6 9.85 -11.09 -3.66
C PHE A 6 9.70 -10.11 -4.83
N LYS A 7 10.74 -10.01 -5.67
CA LYS A 7 10.79 -9.20 -6.89
C LYS A 7 9.76 -9.56 -7.97
N LYS A 8 9.20 -10.78 -7.92
CA LYS A 8 8.16 -11.24 -8.87
C LYS A 8 6.76 -10.77 -8.46
N TYR A 9 6.55 -10.54 -7.16
CA TYR A 9 5.25 -10.19 -6.58
C TYR A 9 5.18 -8.75 -6.09
N PHE A 10 6.32 -8.17 -5.74
CA PHE A 10 6.49 -6.78 -5.38
C PHE A 10 7.31 -6.13 -6.49
N LEU A 11 6.77 -5.05 -7.04
CA LEU A 11 7.37 -4.30 -8.13
C LEU A 11 8.79 -3.89 -7.73
N ASP A 12 9.77 -4.49 -8.40
CA ASP A 12 11.21 -4.26 -8.23
C ASP A 12 11.68 -3.10 -9.12
N GLU A 13 10.77 -2.17 -9.38
CA GLU A 13 10.98 -0.99 -10.21
C GLU A 13 10.96 0.20 -9.26
N ASP A 14 12.15 0.68 -8.88
CA ASP A 14 12.29 1.91 -8.09
C ASP A 14 11.51 3.07 -8.76
N SER A 15 11.35 3.02 -10.09
CA SER A 15 10.50 3.90 -10.89
C SER A 15 9.01 3.84 -10.53
N LEU A 16 8.46 2.67 -10.21
CA LEU A 16 7.06 2.51 -9.79
C LEU A 16 6.87 2.87 -8.33
N VAL A 17 7.89 2.65 -7.49
CA VAL A 17 7.85 3.11 -6.10
C VAL A 17 7.82 4.64 -6.05
N ALA A 18 8.66 5.30 -6.88
CA ALA A 18 8.65 6.75 -7.03
C ALA A 18 7.29 7.28 -7.50
N SER A 19 6.64 6.62 -8.47
CA SER A 19 5.33 7.06 -8.99
C SER A 19 4.17 6.90 -7.98
N TYR A 20 4.40 6.24 -6.85
CA TYR A 20 3.45 6.07 -5.76
C TYR A 20 3.82 6.84 -4.48
N GLU A 21 4.91 7.63 -4.47
CA GLU A 21 5.32 8.40 -3.28
C GLU A 21 4.27 9.41 -2.83
N TRP A 22 3.48 9.96 -3.75
CA TRP A 22 2.35 10.84 -3.45
C TRP A 22 1.29 10.19 -2.53
N ILE A 23 1.21 8.85 -2.48
CA ILE A 23 0.30 8.14 -1.54
C ILE A 23 0.85 8.19 -0.11
N ARG A 24 2.19 8.18 0.03
CA ARG A 24 2.88 8.28 1.31
C ARG A 24 2.87 9.73 1.80
N ASP A 25 3.07 10.68 0.90
CA ASP A 25 3.05 12.11 1.19
C ASP A 25 2.28 12.89 0.11
N LEU A 26 0.98 13.06 0.33
CA LEU A 26 0.07 13.71 -0.63
C LEU A 26 0.41 15.18 -0.93
N PHE A 27 1.26 15.82 -0.11
CA PHE A 27 1.57 17.25 -0.24
C PHE A 27 3.01 17.54 -0.69
N GLN A 28 3.85 16.51 -0.88
CA GLN A 28 5.23 16.68 -1.36
C GLN A 28 5.36 16.31 -2.84
N ASP A 29 4.62 15.30 -3.30
CA ASP A 29 4.76 14.77 -4.65
C ASP A 29 3.47 14.87 -5.47
N THR A 30 3.64 15.12 -6.76
CA THR A 30 2.53 15.16 -7.72
C THR A 30 2.36 13.77 -8.34
N PRO A 31 1.16 13.17 -8.27
CA PRO A 31 0.87 11.90 -8.94
C PRO A 31 1.01 12.01 -10.46
N GLU A 32 1.69 11.04 -11.06
CA GLU A 32 1.72 10.87 -12.51
C GLU A 32 0.52 10.06 -13.02
N GLY A 33 0.04 10.35 -14.22
CA GLY A 33 -1.05 9.59 -14.85
C GLY A 33 -2.44 9.84 -14.27
N LEU A 34 -2.68 11.05 -13.75
CA LEU A 34 -4.03 11.55 -13.48
C LEU A 34 -4.72 11.99 -14.78
N SER A 35 -6.05 11.88 -14.84
CA SER A 35 -6.82 12.60 -15.85
C SER A 35 -6.92 14.09 -15.49
N THR A 36 -7.24 14.96 -16.45
CA THR A 36 -7.39 16.41 -16.21
C THR A 36 -8.36 16.72 -15.06
N SER A 37 -9.46 15.98 -14.96
CA SER A 37 -10.42 16.13 -13.86
C SER A 37 -9.86 15.67 -12.51
N GLU A 38 -9.02 14.63 -12.49
CA GLU A 38 -8.37 14.16 -11.27
C GLU A 38 -7.28 15.15 -10.81
N GLU A 39 -6.56 15.76 -11.76
CA GLU A 39 -5.56 16.80 -11.49
C GLU A 39 -6.17 18.04 -10.85
N GLU A 40 -7.32 18.52 -11.37
CA GLU A 40 -8.04 19.65 -10.76
C GLU A 40 -8.43 19.36 -9.32
N ILE A 41 -9.02 18.18 -9.06
CA ILE A 41 -9.38 17.75 -7.69
C ILE A 41 -8.13 17.66 -6.79
N PHE A 42 -7.02 17.15 -7.33
CA PHE A 42 -5.76 17.05 -6.59
C PHE A 42 -5.19 18.43 -6.24
N ILE A 43 -5.24 19.39 -7.17
CA ILE A 43 -4.77 20.76 -6.96
C ILE A 43 -5.63 21.47 -5.90
N ASP A 44 -6.95 21.38 -6.02
CA ASP A 44 -7.87 21.99 -5.05
C ASP A 44 -7.66 21.43 -3.65
N PHE A 45 -7.39 20.13 -3.55
CA PHE A 45 -7.07 19.47 -2.30
C PHE A 45 -5.72 19.87 -1.70
N THR A 46 -4.65 19.83 -2.50
CA THR A 46 -3.29 20.13 -2.04
C THR A 46 -3.10 21.61 -1.70
N SER A 47 -3.87 22.50 -2.33
CA SER A 47 -3.88 23.93 -2.03
C SER A 47 -4.53 24.28 -0.69
N SER A 48 -5.33 23.37 -0.11
CA SER A 48 -6.04 23.61 1.14
C SER A 48 -5.15 23.39 2.37
N GLU A 49 -4.72 24.47 3.00
CA GLU A 49 -3.95 24.40 4.26
C GLU A 49 -4.70 23.69 5.40
N LYS A 50 -6.03 23.75 5.40
CA LYS A 50 -6.85 23.07 6.40
C LYS A 50 -6.69 21.56 6.29
N ILE A 51 -6.76 21.04 5.07
CA ILE A 51 -6.61 19.62 4.77
C ILE A 51 -5.16 19.19 5.07
N LYS A 52 -4.17 20.00 4.68
CA LYS A 52 -2.76 19.75 5.01
C LYS A 52 -2.54 19.59 6.51
N ARG A 53 -3.13 20.47 7.33
CA ARG A 53 -3.07 20.36 8.80
C ARG A 53 -3.78 19.10 9.31
N GLN A 54 -4.92 18.72 8.74
CA GLN A 54 -5.59 17.48 9.12
C GLN A 54 -4.76 16.24 8.79
N PHE A 55 -4.11 16.22 7.63
CA PHE A 55 -3.21 15.14 7.22
C PHE A 55 -2.02 14.99 8.17
N CYS A 56 -1.36 16.09 8.57
CA CYS A 56 -0.24 16.02 9.51
C CYS A 56 -0.65 15.62 10.94
N ASN A 57 -1.89 15.90 11.34
CA ASN A 57 -2.37 15.67 12.70
C ASN A 57 -3.05 14.30 12.91
N LYS A 58 -3.31 13.55 11.83
CA LYS A 58 -4.07 12.29 11.86
C LYS A 58 -3.28 11.17 11.20
N SER A 59 -3.58 9.93 11.56
CA SER A 59 -3.05 8.79 10.80
C SER A 59 -3.66 8.76 9.39
N LEU A 60 -2.95 8.14 8.44
CA LEU A 60 -3.43 7.96 7.06
C LEU A 60 -4.82 7.29 7.01
N PHE A 61 -5.07 6.38 7.94
CA PHE A 61 -6.35 5.67 8.05
C PHE A 61 -7.48 6.59 8.53
N GLU A 62 -7.27 7.31 9.64
CA GLU A 62 -8.26 8.27 10.17
C GLU A 62 -8.54 9.39 9.17
N PHE A 63 -7.48 9.93 8.57
CA PHE A 63 -7.58 10.92 7.51
C PHE A 63 -8.38 10.37 6.32
N GLY A 64 -8.06 9.16 5.86
CA GLY A 64 -8.75 8.53 4.76
C GLY A 64 -10.23 8.31 5.03
N VAL A 65 -10.66 8.07 6.28
CA VAL A 65 -12.09 7.92 6.63
C VAL A 65 -12.83 9.26 6.58
N GLU A 66 -12.19 10.36 6.95
CA GLU A 66 -12.82 11.70 7.01
C GLU A 66 -12.77 12.51 5.71
N VAL A 67 -11.90 12.14 4.77
CA VAL A 67 -11.80 12.80 3.46
C VAL A 67 -13.15 12.75 2.72
N ASP A 68 -13.53 13.90 2.15
CA ASP A 68 -14.79 14.14 1.43
C ASP A 68 -15.01 13.15 0.26
N GLU A 69 -16.27 12.92 -0.12
CA GLU A 69 -16.65 12.10 -1.27
C GLU A 69 -16.10 12.66 -2.59
N GLU A 70 -15.89 13.98 -2.70
CA GLU A 70 -15.27 14.63 -3.86
C GLU A 70 -13.85 14.10 -4.12
N LEU A 71 -13.16 13.64 -3.08
CA LEU A 71 -11.84 13.01 -3.15
C LEU A 71 -11.89 11.48 -3.23
N SER A 72 -13.10 10.90 -3.30
CA SER A 72 -13.27 9.45 -3.36
C SER A 72 -12.59 8.83 -4.57
N VAL A 73 -12.45 9.57 -5.68
CA VAL A 73 -11.74 9.11 -6.89
C VAL A 73 -10.25 8.92 -6.61
N LEU A 74 -9.59 9.95 -6.06
CA LEU A 74 -8.19 9.91 -5.64
C LEU A 74 -7.94 8.87 -4.54
N LYS A 75 -8.82 8.84 -3.53
CA LYS A 75 -8.79 7.84 -2.45
C LYS A 75 -8.92 6.41 -2.99
N THR A 76 -9.83 6.17 -3.95
CA THR A 76 -10.00 4.85 -4.58
C THR A 76 -8.76 4.45 -5.35
N LYS A 77 -8.12 5.38 -6.06
CA LYS A 77 -6.87 5.13 -6.80
C LYS A 77 -5.72 4.78 -5.84
N ALA A 78 -5.56 5.55 -4.76
CA ALA A 78 -4.59 5.25 -3.71
C ALA A 78 -4.83 3.89 -3.05
N LEU A 79 -6.08 3.56 -2.70
CA LEU A 79 -6.44 2.27 -2.12
C LEU A 79 -6.18 1.10 -3.07
N ARG A 80 -6.44 1.26 -4.38
CA ARG A 80 -6.12 0.22 -5.38
C ARG A 80 -4.62 -0.07 -5.47
N ILE A 81 -3.78 0.92 -5.21
CA ILE A 81 -2.32 0.75 -5.18
C ILE A 81 -1.88 0.10 -3.87
N LEU A 82 -2.49 0.45 -2.73
CA LEU A 82 -2.16 -0.10 -1.41
C LEU A 82 -2.69 -1.52 -1.16
N LEU A 83 -3.84 -1.89 -1.73
CA LEU A 83 -4.49 -3.18 -1.52
C LEU A 83 -3.64 -4.41 -1.94
N PRO A 84 -2.97 -4.41 -3.11
CA PRO A 84 -2.04 -5.46 -3.51
C PRO A 84 -0.95 -5.73 -2.48
N PHE A 85 -0.43 -4.68 -1.80
CA PHE A 85 0.60 -4.84 -0.78
C PHE A 85 0.07 -5.61 0.43
N SER A 86 -1.08 -5.20 0.97
CA SER A 86 -1.68 -5.86 2.13
C SER A 86 -2.08 -7.31 1.84
N THR A 87 -2.71 -7.55 0.70
CA THR A 87 -3.22 -8.89 0.32
C THR A 87 -2.08 -9.85 -0.03
N SER A 88 -1.08 -9.41 -0.80
CA SER A 88 0.10 -10.21 -1.14
C SER A 88 0.93 -10.56 0.10
N TYR A 89 1.16 -9.58 0.99
CA TYR A 89 1.88 -9.80 2.25
C TYR A 89 1.17 -10.81 3.15
N LEU A 90 -0.15 -10.67 3.33
CA LEU A 90 -0.94 -11.62 4.13
C LEU A 90 -0.92 -13.02 3.52
N PHE A 91 -1.01 -13.14 2.19
CA PHE A 91 -0.91 -14.42 1.50
C PHE A 91 0.45 -15.08 1.70
N GLN A 92 1.54 -14.33 1.54
CA GLN A 92 2.89 -14.84 1.75
C GLN A 92 3.14 -15.25 3.20
N THR A 93 2.67 -14.46 4.15
CA THR A 93 2.79 -14.76 5.58
C THR A 93 1.99 -16.02 5.94
N GLY A 94 0.77 -16.14 5.42
CA GLY A 94 -0.05 -17.35 5.56
C GLY A 94 0.62 -18.59 4.96
N PHE A 95 1.15 -18.49 3.75
CA PHE A 95 1.90 -19.58 3.12
C PHE A 95 3.15 -19.97 3.91
N SER A 96 3.92 -19.00 4.40
CA SER A 96 5.09 -19.25 5.23
C SER A 96 4.74 -19.95 6.54
N ALA A 97 3.62 -19.58 7.17
CA ALA A 97 3.14 -20.23 8.39
C ALA A 97 2.72 -21.69 8.12
N VAL A 98 2.02 -21.96 7.02
CA VAL A 98 1.63 -23.32 6.62
C VAL A 98 2.85 -24.19 6.31
N ASP A 99 3.85 -23.65 5.60
CA ASP A 99 5.05 -24.41 5.26
C ASP A 99 5.92 -24.66 6.51
N ALA A 100 6.01 -23.69 7.43
CA ALA A 100 6.62 -23.88 8.74
C ALA A 100 5.91 -24.97 9.56
N LEU A 101 4.57 -24.99 9.56
CA LEU A 101 3.78 -26.03 10.23
C LEU A 101 4.06 -27.41 9.63
N LYS A 102 4.03 -27.53 8.29
CA LYS A 102 4.32 -28.79 7.58
C LYS A 102 5.70 -29.32 7.92
N THR A 103 6.70 -28.45 7.99
CA THR A 103 8.10 -28.83 8.22
C THR A 103 8.37 -29.20 9.67
N LYS A 104 7.81 -28.43 10.63
CA LYS A 104 7.99 -28.65 12.07
C LYS A 104 7.25 -29.89 12.58
N TYR A 105 6.05 -30.18 12.05
CA TYR A 105 5.29 -31.37 12.45
C TYR A 105 5.89 -32.65 11.84
N ARG A 106 6.46 -32.58 10.62
CA ARG A 106 7.15 -33.71 9.98
C ARG A 106 8.51 -34.03 10.62
N SER A 107 9.23 -33.04 11.15
CA SER A 107 10.51 -33.29 11.85
C SER A 107 10.32 -33.88 13.24
N GLN A 108 9.19 -33.64 13.91
CA GLN A 108 8.84 -34.26 15.19
C GLN A 108 8.42 -35.73 15.08
N LEU A 109 7.89 -36.15 13.94
CA LEU A 109 7.53 -37.56 13.67
C LEU A 109 8.73 -38.47 13.36
N ASN A 110 9.91 -37.91 13.10
CA ASN A 110 11.13 -38.66 12.81
C ASN A 110 12.03 -38.90 14.04
N ILE A 111 11.50 -38.69 15.26
CA ILE A 111 12.19 -39.01 16.51
C ILE A 111 11.74 -40.40 16.93
N GLU A 112 12.22 -41.45 16.24
CA GLU A 112 12.40 -42.81 16.77
C GLU A 112 12.90 -43.75 15.65
N LYS A 113 14.21 -44.00 15.64
CA LYS A 113 14.77 -45.35 15.61
C LYS A 113 16.21 -45.35 16.11
#